data_AF-A0A7S3KTY9-F1
#
_entry.id   AF-A0A7S3KTY9-F1
#
_cell.length_a   1.000
_cell.length_b   1.000
_cell.length_c   1.000
_cell.angle_alpha   90.00
_cell.angle_beta   90.00
_cell.angle_gamma   90.00
#
_symmetry.space_group_name_H-M   'P 1'
#
loop_
_entity.id
_entity.type
_entity.pdbx_description
1 polymer ?
#
loop_
_entity_poly.entity_id
_entity_poly.type
_entity_poly.pdbx_seq_one_letter_code
_entity_poly.pdbx_strand_id
1 'polypeptide(L)'
;MNMSKCVYRDLLAALVYVDTLINNGAIGGISFHNVHRLVALSIMISTKFFDDVHYSNASWSKIVGIPLRELNNAEMIFLQSLGYNVNIQGETLHMWSEWISRFADENPIQERDPKHITEQSAQNLSEEENQTESCDSAITL
;
A
#
# COMPACT_ATOMS: atom_id res chain seq x y z
N MET A 1 5.06 -11.70 -24.03
CA MET A 1 5.46 -11.00 -22.80
C MET A 1 4.33 -11.18 -21.81
N ASN A 2 4.51 -12.01 -20.77
CA ASN A 2 3.42 -12.38 -19.86
C ASN A 2 3.17 -11.27 -18.85
N MET A 3 2.12 -10.48 -19.07
CA MET A 3 1.70 -9.36 -18.22
C MET A 3 1.50 -9.76 -16.75
N SER A 4 1.04 -10.99 -16.49
CA SER A 4 0.83 -11.51 -15.13
C SER A 4 2.11 -11.60 -14.28
N LYS A 5 3.27 -11.86 -14.90
CA LYS A 5 4.55 -11.95 -14.16
C LYS A 5 5.05 -10.58 -13.70
N CYS A 6 4.79 -9.56 -14.52
CA CYS A 6 5.13 -8.16 -14.26
C CYS A 6 4.38 -7.68 -13.01
N VAL A 7 3.05 -7.75 -13.07
CA VAL A 7 2.15 -7.33 -11.99
C VAL A 7 2.46 -8.04 -10.67
N TYR A 8 2.74 -9.34 -10.71
CA TYR A 8 3.10 -10.10 -9.50
C TYR A 8 4.37 -9.56 -8.83
N ARG A 9 5.43 -9.34 -9.61
CA ARG A 9 6.68 -8.75 -9.12
C ARG A 9 6.43 -7.36 -8.54
N ASP A 10 5.62 -6.54 -9.20
CA ASP A 10 5.40 -5.16 -8.76
C ASP A 10 4.62 -5.12 -7.44
N LEU A 11 3.67 -6.04 -7.26
CA LEU A 11 2.95 -6.23 -6.00
C LEU A 11 3.87 -6.74 -4.87
N LEU A 12 4.75 -7.70 -5.16
CA LEU A 12 5.75 -8.16 -4.19
C LEU A 12 6.67 -7.02 -3.74
N ALA A 13 7.18 -6.26 -4.70
CA ALA A 13 8.03 -5.11 -4.41
C ALA A 13 7.29 -4.04 -3.60
N ALA A 14 6.01 -3.78 -3.92
CA ALA A 14 5.18 -2.87 -3.13
C ALA A 14 5.05 -3.32 -1.67
N LEU A 15 4.88 -4.63 -1.42
CA LEU A 15 4.84 -5.19 -0.06
C LEU A 15 6.18 -5.01 0.67
N VAL A 16 7.30 -5.26 0.01
CA VAL A 16 8.64 -5.03 0.57
C VAL A 16 8.84 -3.56 0.95
N TYR A 17 8.37 -2.62 0.12
CA TYR A 17 8.46 -1.19 0.45
C TYR A 17 7.62 -0.84 1.68
N VAL A 18 6.39 -1.36 1.78
CA VAL A 18 5.54 -1.15 2.96
C VAL A 18 6.23 -1.68 4.22
N ASP A 19 6.76 -2.91 4.17
CA ASP A 19 7.49 -3.52 5.28
C ASP A 19 8.73 -2.69 5.68
N THR A 20 9.50 -2.23 4.71
CA THR A 20 10.67 -1.37 4.94
C THR A 20 10.29 -0.07 5.66
N LEU A 21 9.18 0.56 5.26
CA LEU A 21 8.70 1.79 5.88
C LEU A 21 8.22 1.58 7.31
N ILE A 22 7.56 0.45 7.59
CA ILE A 22 7.16 0.05 8.94
C ILE A 22 8.41 -0.16 9.80
N ASN A 23 9.37 -0.97 9.34
CA ASN A 23 10.54 -1.39 10.09
C ASN A 23 11.52 -0.24 10.39
N ASN A 24 11.60 0.75 9.49
CA ASN A 24 12.42 1.94 9.70
C ASN A 24 11.73 3.03 10.54
N GLY A 25 10.48 2.80 10.98
CA GLY A 25 9.71 3.79 11.74
C GLY A 25 9.37 5.06 10.96
N ALA A 26 9.43 5.00 9.62
CA ALA A 26 9.19 6.15 8.75
C ALA A 26 7.72 6.53 8.68
N ILE A 27 6.82 5.58 9.01
CA ILE A 27 5.40 5.83 9.20
C ILE A 27 5.08 5.75 10.70
N GLY A 28 4.40 6.75 11.24
CA GLY A 28 3.99 6.84 12.65
C GLY A 28 2.91 5.82 13.07
N GLY A 29 2.80 4.69 12.35
CA GLY A 29 1.76 3.68 12.48
C GLY A 29 0.90 3.55 11.22
N ILE A 30 0.39 2.34 10.96
CA ILE A 30 -0.59 2.08 9.90
C ILE A 30 -2.00 2.23 10.48
N SER A 31 -2.82 3.03 9.81
CA SER A 31 -4.23 3.24 10.15
C SER A 31 -5.09 3.01 8.91
N PHE A 32 -6.39 2.79 9.10
CA PHE A 32 -7.35 2.63 8.00
C PHE A 32 -7.35 3.84 7.03
N HIS A 33 -7.06 5.03 7.57
CA HIS A 33 -6.99 6.28 6.82
C HIS A 33 -5.72 6.46 6.01
N ASN A 34 -4.63 5.74 6.32
CA ASN A 34 -3.35 5.88 5.59
C ASN A 34 -2.99 4.67 4.74
N VAL A 35 -3.52 3.48 5.06
CA VAL A 35 -3.10 2.23 4.41
C VAL A 35 -3.37 2.22 2.91
N HIS A 36 -4.50 2.78 2.47
CA HIS A 36 -4.87 2.82 1.06
C HIS A 36 -3.91 3.72 0.25
N ARG A 37 -3.53 4.87 0.81
CA ARG A 37 -2.55 5.79 0.18
C ARG A 37 -1.16 5.15 0.16
N LEU A 38 -0.77 4.52 1.27
CA LEU A 38 0.51 3.85 1.39
C LEU A 38 0.66 2.74 0.33
N VAL A 39 -0.32 1.84 0.23
CA VAL A 39 -0.32 0.76 -0.76
C VAL A 39 -0.34 1.30 -2.19
N ALA A 40 -1.15 2.33 -2.47
CA ALA A 40 -1.20 2.94 -3.80
C ALA A 40 0.15 3.55 -4.20
N LEU A 41 0.81 4.29 -3.29
CA LEU A 41 2.14 4.85 -3.53
C LEU A 41 3.19 3.75 -3.73
N SER A 42 3.17 2.69 -2.91
CA SER A 42 4.09 1.56 -3.06
C SER A 42 3.98 0.89 -4.43
N ILE A 43 2.75 0.66 -4.92
CA ILE A 43 2.53 0.10 -6.26
C ILE A 43 2.96 1.09 -7.35
N MET A 44 2.66 2.38 -7.19
CA MET A 44 3.08 3.42 -8.13
C MET A 44 4.60 3.49 -8.27
N ILE A 45 5.35 3.49 -7.16
CA ILE A 45 6.82 3.49 -7.18
C ILE A 45 7.36 2.21 -7.81
N SER A 46 6.80 1.06 -7.42
CA SER A 46 7.22 -0.25 -7.92
C SER A 46 7.09 -0.34 -9.43
N THR A 47 5.91 0.01 -9.98
CA THR A 47 5.66 -0.01 -11.43
C THR A 47 6.55 0.99 -12.18
N LYS A 48 6.79 2.19 -11.64
CA LYS A 48 7.74 3.14 -12.24
C LYS A 48 9.18 2.65 -12.28
N PHE A 49 9.60 1.86 -11.29
CA PHE A 49 10.97 1.37 -11.19
C PHE A 49 11.21 0.15 -12.08
N PHE A 50 10.28 -0.80 -12.09
CA PHE A 50 10.46 -2.07 -12.79
C PHE A 50 9.91 -2.10 -14.22
N ASP A 51 8.96 -1.22 -14.56
CA ASP A 51 8.31 -1.22 -15.87
C ASP A 51 8.77 -0.07 -16.75
N ASP A 52 9.17 -0.42 -17.98
CA ASP A 52 9.51 0.56 -19.03
C ASP A 52 8.32 1.48 -19.38
N VAL A 53 7.10 0.96 -19.23
CA VAL A 53 5.84 1.68 -19.51
C VAL A 53 5.01 1.73 -18.25
N HIS A 54 4.84 2.94 -17.70
CA HIS A 54 4.08 3.19 -16.48
C HIS A 54 3.15 4.39 -16.63
N TYR A 55 2.13 4.47 -15.78
CA TYR A 55 1.25 5.62 -15.74
C TYR A 55 1.94 6.83 -15.10
N SER A 56 1.70 8.01 -15.64
CA SER A 56 2.19 9.26 -15.06
C SER A 56 1.48 9.58 -13.74
N ASN A 57 2.08 10.47 -12.94
CA ASN A 57 1.44 10.97 -11.72
C ASN A 57 0.11 11.66 -11.98
N ALA A 58 -0.07 12.29 -13.15
CA ALA A 58 -1.34 12.88 -13.52
C ALA A 58 -2.45 11.84 -13.67
N SER A 59 -2.11 10.63 -14.15
CA SER A 59 -3.05 9.51 -14.21
C SER A 59 -3.30 8.92 -12.82
N TRP A 60 -2.26 8.70 -12.03
CA TRP A 60 -2.39 8.21 -10.64
C TRP A 60 -3.17 9.17 -9.74
N SER A 61 -3.02 10.48 -9.91
CA SER A 61 -3.76 11.52 -9.18
C SER A 61 -5.27 11.36 -9.36
N LYS A 62 -5.72 10.98 -10.57
CA LYS A 62 -7.14 10.68 -10.85
C LYS A 62 -7.61 9.38 -10.19
N ILE A 63 -6.74 8.38 -10.11
CA ILE A 63 -7.05 7.06 -9.50
C ILE A 63 -7.15 7.19 -7.98
N VAL A 64 -6.19 7.86 -7.34
CA VAL A 64 -6.12 8.03 -5.88
C VAL A 64 -7.08 9.13 -5.40
N GLY A 65 -7.50 10.04 -6.28
CA GLY A 65 -8.43 11.11 -5.95
C GLY A 65 -7.79 12.26 -5.17
N ILE A 66 -6.48 12.45 -5.28
CA ILE A 66 -5.74 13.56 -4.63
C ILE A 66 -5.14 14.50 -5.68
N PRO A 67 -4.97 15.81 -5.37
CA PRO A 67 -4.34 16.75 -6.27
C PRO A 67 -2.96 16.30 -6.74
N LEU A 68 -2.64 16.51 -8.02
CA LEU A 68 -1.35 16.12 -8.60
C LEU A 68 -0.14 16.66 -7.81
N ARG A 69 -0.24 17.89 -7.31
CA ARG A 69 0.81 18.49 -6.48
C ARG A 69 1.04 17.71 -5.18
N GLU A 70 -0.03 17.29 -4.52
CA GLU A 70 0.05 16.49 -3.30
C GLU A 70 0.60 15.10 -3.60
N LEU A 71 0.17 14.47 -4.70
CA LEU A 71 0.72 13.18 -5.11
C LEU A 71 2.23 13.25 -5.40
N ASN A 72 2.69 14.29 -6.09
CA ASN A 72 4.11 14.49 -6.35
C ASN A 72 4.91 14.68 -5.05
N ASN A 73 4.36 15.41 -4.08
CA ASN A 73 5.00 15.58 -2.78
C ASN A 73 5.05 14.25 -2.01
N ALA A 74 3.93 13.52 -1.98
CA ALA A 74 3.84 12.23 -1.32
C ALA A 74 4.79 11.20 -1.93
N GLU A 75 4.96 11.19 -3.26
CA GLU A 75 5.96 10.37 -3.94
C GLU A 75 7.38 10.70 -3.46
N MET A 76 7.73 11.98 -3.40
CA MET A 76 9.06 12.42 -2.96
C MET A 76 9.34 11.99 -1.52
N ILE A 77 8.37 12.18 -0.62
CA ILE A 77 8.51 11.77 0.78
C ILE A 77 8.62 10.26 0.90
N PHE A 78 7.83 9.51 0.14
CA PHE A 78 7.90 8.05 0.11
C PHE A 78 9.30 7.57 -0.31
N LEU A 79 9.87 8.15 -1.37
CA LEU A 79 11.23 7.82 -1.82
C LEU A 79 12.30 8.21 -0.79
N GLN A 80 12.15 9.37 -0.15
CA GLN A 80 13.04 9.80 0.93
C GLN A 80 13.02 8.83 2.12
N SER A 81 11.83 8.37 2.50
CA SER A 81 11.64 7.39 3.58
C SER A 81 12.24 6.02 3.25
N LEU A 82 12.38 5.67 1.97
CA LEU A 82 13.13 4.51 1.50
C LEU A 82 14.64 4.77 1.35
N GLY A 83 15.12 5.99 1.63
CA GLY A 83 16.49 6.38 1.36
C GLY A 83 16.87 6.29 -0.12
N TYR A 84 15.88 6.44 -1.02
CA TYR A 84 16.00 6.22 -2.47
C TYR A 84 16.45 4.82 -2.88
N ASN A 85 16.47 3.85 -1.96
CA ASN A 85 16.83 2.47 -2.24
C ASN A 85 15.60 1.65 -2.64
N VAL A 86 15.15 1.84 -3.88
CA VAL A 86 14.00 1.13 -4.46
C VAL A 86 14.39 -0.19 -5.15
N ASN A 87 15.68 -0.42 -5.37
CA ASN A 87 16.14 -1.65 -6.02
C ASN A 87 16.12 -2.83 -5.04
N ILE A 88 15.18 -3.74 -5.23
CA ILE A 88 15.07 -4.95 -4.42
C ILE A 88 15.85 -6.09 -5.11
N GLN A 89 16.71 -6.76 -4.36
CA GLN A 89 17.44 -7.92 -4.88
C GLN A 89 16.48 -9.05 -5.25
N GLY A 90 16.79 -9.79 -6.32
CA GLY A 90 15.98 -10.92 -6.76
C GLY A 90 15.79 -11.99 -5.68
N GLU A 91 16.82 -12.23 -4.86
CA GLU A 91 16.78 -13.13 -3.70
C GLU A 91 15.69 -12.71 -2.70
N THR A 92 15.61 -11.41 -2.38
CA THR A 92 14.60 -10.88 -1.47
C THR A 92 13.21 -11.07 -2.05
N LEU A 93 12.99 -10.73 -3.33
CA LEU A 93 11.69 -10.95 -3.97
C LEU A 93 11.28 -12.43 -3.98
N HIS A 94 12.23 -13.33 -4.20
CA HIS A 94 11.98 -14.77 -4.14
C HIS A 94 11.59 -15.23 -2.73
N MET A 95 12.32 -14.81 -1.71
CA MET A 95 12.00 -15.11 -0.31
C MET A 95 10.58 -14.62 0.07
N TRP A 96 10.23 -13.39 -0.33
CA TRP A 96 8.89 -12.83 -0.11
C TRP A 96 7.80 -13.62 -0.85
N SER A 97 8.08 -14.04 -2.09
CA SER A 97 7.20 -14.90 -2.87
C SER A 97 6.91 -16.23 -2.19
N GLU A 98 7.95 -16.90 -1.67
CA GLU A 98 7.82 -18.15 -0.93
C GLU A 98 7.04 -17.97 0.37
N TRP A 99 7.36 -16.93 1.13
CA TRP A 99 6.69 -16.63 2.39
C TRP A 99 5.18 -16.41 2.20
N ILE A 100 4.78 -15.60 1.22
CA ILE A 100 3.36 -15.35 0.91
C ILE A 100 2.66 -16.63 0.46
N SER A 101 3.32 -17.45 -0.36
CA SER A 101 2.75 -18.70 -0.86
C SER A 101 2.45 -19.66 0.30
N ARG A 102 3.42 -19.83 1.22
CA ARG A 102 3.23 -20.64 2.43
C ARG A 102 2.15 -20.09 3.34
N PHE A 103 2.14 -18.77 3.55
CA PHE A 103 1.13 -18.11 4.37
C PHE A 103 -0.29 -18.33 3.82
N ALA A 104 -0.46 -18.28 2.49
CA ALA A 104 -1.74 -18.54 1.83
C ALA A 104 -2.20 -20.00 1.94
N ASP A 105 -1.26 -20.96 1.86
CA ASP A 105 -1.57 -22.38 2.06
C ASP A 105 -2.01 -22.69 3.50
N GLU A 106 -1.38 -22.03 4.49
CA GLU A 106 -1.71 -22.15 5.91
C GLU A 106 -3.00 -21.41 6.29
N ASN A 107 -3.32 -20.32 5.60
CA ASN A 107 -4.46 -19.44 5.90
C ASN A 107 -5.35 -19.29 4.65
N PRO A 108 -6.10 -20.34 4.27
CA PRO A 108 -6.98 -20.27 3.12
C PRO A 108 -8.01 -19.14 3.30
N ILE A 109 -8.12 -18.28 2.28
CA ILE A 109 -9.08 -17.17 2.26
C ILE A 109 -10.49 -17.78 2.35
N GLN A 110 -11.17 -17.56 3.47
CA GLN A 110 -12.57 -17.94 3.58
C GLN A 110 -13.41 -16.98 2.75
N GLU A 111 -14.10 -17.48 1.73
CA GLU A 111 -15.11 -16.70 1.02
C GLU A 111 -16.16 -16.23 2.03
N ARG A 112 -16.26 -14.91 2.24
CA ARG A 112 -17.36 -14.35 3.04
C ARG A 112 -18.63 -14.43 2.22
N ASP A 113 -19.59 -15.23 2.69
CA ASP A 113 -20.94 -15.30 2.15
C ASP A 113 -21.61 -13.90 2.21
N PRO A 114 -22.12 -13.32 1.09
CA PRO A 114 -22.62 -11.94 1.03
C PRO A 114 -23.75 -11.56 2.00
N LYS A 115 -24.35 -12.52 2.71
CA LYS A 115 -25.55 -12.31 3.54
C LYS A 115 -25.30 -11.66 4.90
N HIS A 116 -24.05 -11.43 5.32
CA HIS A 116 -23.74 -10.94 6.68
C HIS A 116 -23.51 -9.42 6.82
N ILE A 117 -23.61 -8.64 5.72
CA ILE A 117 -23.26 -7.20 5.70
C ILE A 117 -24.32 -6.32 6.38
N THR A 118 -25.58 -6.75 6.45
CA THR A 118 -26.69 -5.88 6.87
C THR A 118 -26.72 -5.58 8.37
N GLU A 119 -26.16 -6.44 9.23
CA GLU A 119 -26.27 -6.27 10.69
C GLU A 119 -25.10 -5.52 11.33
N GLN A 120 -23.87 -5.65 10.79
CA GLN A 120 -22.69 -5.00 11.38
C GLN A 120 -22.57 -3.50 11.06
N SER A 121 -23.25 -3.04 10.01
CA SER A 121 -23.22 -1.64 9.57
C SER A 121 -23.87 -0.69 10.59
N ALA A 122 -24.81 -1.16 11.41
CA ALA A 122 -25.57 -0.33 12.34
C ALA A 122 -24.85 -0.08 13.69
N GLN A 123 -23.90 -0.93 14.08
CA GLN A 123 -23.19 -0.81 15.36
C GLN A 123 -21.89 -0.01 15.25
N ASN A 124 -21.25 0.02 14.08
CA ASN A 124 -19.97 0.70 13.90
C ASN A 124 -20.08 2.22 13.68
N LEU A 125 -21.27 2.73 13.34
CA LEU A 125 -21.51 4.17 13.14
C LEU A 125 -21.44 5.00 14.43
N SER A 126 -21.65 4.40 15.62
CA SER A 126 -21.60 5.11 16.90
C SER A 126 -20.20 5.15 17.54
N GLU A 127 -19.25 4.34 17.07
CA GLU A 127 -17.90 4.29 17.63
C GLU A 127 -16.90 5.21 16.89
N GLU A 128 -17.13 5.51 15.60
CA GLU A 128 -16.24 6.36 14.80
C GLU A 128 -16.30 7.87 15.14
N GLU A 129 -17.40 8.37 15.71
CA GLU A 129 -17.52 9.78 16.11
C GLU A 129 -16.66 10.14 17.35
N ASN A 130 -16.25 9.17 18.18
CA ASN A 130 -15.51 9.43 19.42
C ASN A 130 -13.97 9.38 19.28
N GLN A 131 -13.42 8.97 18.14
CA GLN A 131 -11.97 8.87 17.92
C GLN A 131 -11.40 9.93 16.98
N THR A 132 -12.26 10.72 16.34
CA THR A 132 -11.85 11.74 15.36
C THR A 132 -11.27 13.02 16.01
N GLU A 133 -11.50 13.28 17.30
CA GLU A 133 -10.99 14.52 17.95
C GLU A 133 -9.53 14.44 18.47
N SER A 134 -8.85 13.30 18.41
CA SER A 134 -7.51 13.14 19.03
C SER A 134 -6.32 13.07 18.06
N CYS A 135 -6.51 12.64 16.80
CA CYS A 135 -5.39 12.42 15.87
C CYS A 135 -5.02 13.61 14.96
N ASP A 136 -5.71 14.74 15.06
CA ASP A 136 -5.56 15.87 14.13
C ASP A 136 -4.28 16.73 14.29
N SER A 137 -3.25 16.23 14.97
CA SER A 137 -2.01 16.99 15.16
C SER A 137 -0.71 16.31 14.71
N ALA A 138 -0.74 15.14 14.05
CA ALA A 138 0.53 14.49 13.69
C ALA A 138 0.53 13.61 12.43
N ILE A 139 -0.06 14.02 11.31
CA ILE A 139 0.28 13.38 10.02
C ILE A 139 0.28 14.42 8.89
N THR A 140 1.46 14.98 8.64
CA THR A 140 1.79 15.60 7.34
C THR A 140 2.61 14.57 6.56
N LEU A 141 2.02 14.01 5.50
CA LEU A 141 2.76 13.79 4.26
C LEU A 141 2.70 15.10 3.48
#